data_AF-A0A2S9YC67-F1
#
_entry.id   AF-A0A2S9YC67-F1
#
_cell.length_a   1.000
_cell.length_b   1.000
_cell.length_c   1.000
_cell.angle_alpha   90.00
_cell.angle_beta   90.00
_cell.angle_gamma   90.00
#
_symmetry.space_group_name_H-M   'P 1'
#
loop_
_entity.id
_entity.type
_entity.pdbx_description
1 polymer ?
#
loop_
_entity_poly.entity_id
_entity_poly.type
_entity_poly.pdbx_seq_one_letter_code
_entity_poly.pdbx_strand_id
1 'polypeptide(L)'
;MSTPTTVSLNTEANRKATIAAGAVAAVGLGLLALAYFRDWGFLAWFWSGVVAFGGLAGLFGLLKGGGHAQAPCPHCSAQLRFIHPETARTIQCSKCSAWSTGTKTMAPVSNDHINPEAVFNVPFPDGGVSWPTTDDGTPCCPVCERAATRQVEVTFSTGDIAALVLPVSIRTTNSLQVPACAEHDDGASLQPSEDGEVELAFRSYAYMRRFVATNRSLATP
;
A
#
# COMPACT_ATOMS: atom_id res chain seq x y z
N MET A 1 -24.59 -6.21 12.61
CA MET A 1 -24.39 -5.13 11.61
C MET A 1 -23.15 -4.36 12.03
N SER A 2 -22.08 -4.41 11.22
CA SER A 2 -20.88 -3.64 11.49
C SER A 2 -21.17 -2.16 11.18
N THR A 3 -20.92 -1.27 12.13
CA THR A 3 -21.25 0.16 12.01
C THR A 3 -20.03 0.92 11.48
N PRO A 4 -20.19 1.89 10.56
CA PRO A 4 -19.10 2.75 10.15
C PRO A 4 -18.47 3.45 11.35
N THR A 5 -17.15 3.59 11.34
CA THR A 5 -16.40 4.24 12.41
C THR A 5 -15.81 5.56 11.95
N THR A 6 -15.82 6.57 12.81
CA THR A 6 -15.30 7.91 12.46
C THR A 6 -13.78 7.92 12.50
N VAL A 7 -13.18 8.54 11.48
CA VAL A 7 -11.75 8.81 11.43
C VAL A 7 -11.42 10.00 12.33
N SER A 8 -10.38 9.85 13.15
CA SER A 8 -9.87 10.89 14.04
C SER A 8 -8.39 11.13 13.74
N LEU A 9 -7.93 12.36 13.96
CA LEU A 9 -6.52 12.68 13.84
C LEU A 9 -5.75 12.03 14.99
N ASN A 10 -4.60 11.42 14.69
CA ASN A 10 -3.69 10.95 15.72
C ASN A 10 -2.84 12.13 16.20
N THR A 11 -3.33 12.82 17.23
CA THR A 11 -2.70 14.03 17.78
C THR A 11 -1.27 13.78 18.26
N GLU A 12 -0.99 12.62 18.84
CA GLU A 12 0.35 12.28 19.32
C GLU A 12 1.33 12.07 18.17
N ALA A 13 0.95 11.28 17.16
CA ALA A 13 1.78 11.05 15.98
C ALA A 13 2.01 12.34 15.18
N ASN A 14 0.96 13.15 15.00
CA ASN A 14 1.06 14.46 14.35
C ASN A 14 1.96 15.42 15.13
N ARG A 15 1.88 15.44 16.46
CA ARG A 15 2.78 16.25 17.29
C ARG A 15 4.23 15.80 17.13
N LYS A 16 4.52 14.50 17.17
CA LYS A 16 5.88 13.97 16.98
C LYS A 16 6.42 14.31 15.60
N ALA A 17 5.64 14.10 14.55
CA ALA A 17 6.01 14.41 13.17
C ALA A 17 6.28 15.92 12.99
N THR A 18 5.43 16.78 13.57
CA THR A 18 5.58 18.24 13.52
C THR A 18 6.86 18.69 14.24
N ILE A 19 7.15 18.14 15.43
CA ILE A 19 8.38 18.46 16.17
C ILE A 19 9.61 18.02 15.38
N ALA A 20 9.60 16.82 14.81
CA ALA A 20 10.72 16.31 14.02
C ALA A 20 10.97 17.18 12.77
N ALA A 21 9.92 17.48 11.99
CA ALA A 21 10.04 18.33 10.80
C ALA A 21 10.48 19.75 11.16
N GLY A 22 9.97 20.31 12.26
CA GLY A 22 10.37 21.62 12.78
C GLY A 22 11.82 21.66 13.24
N ALA A 23 12.32 20.62 13.91
CA ALA A 23 13.72 20.52 14.30
C ALA A 23 14.64 20.46 13.08
N VAL A 24 14.30 19.66 12.07
CA VAL A 24 15.06 19.58 10.80
C VAL A 24 15.07 20.93 10.08
N ALA A 25 13.93 21.62 10.01
CA ALA A 25 13.85 22.95 9.42
C ALA A 25 14.73 23.97 10.18
N ALA A 26 14.68 23.97 11.51
CA ALA A 26 15.48 24.87 12.35
C ALA A 26 16.99 24.61 12.20
N VAL A 27 17.41 23.34 12.17
CA VAL A 27 18.82 22.97 11.91
C VAL A 27 19.25 23.42 10.51
N GLY A 28 18.45 23.15 9.48
CA GLY A 28 18.74 23.59 8.12
C GLY A 28 18.91 25.10 8.00
N LEU A 29 18.00 25.88 8.61
CA LEU A 29 18.07 27.34 8.63
C LEU A 29 19.28 27.85 9.42
N GLY A 30 19.60 27.22 10.56
CA GLY A 30 20.78 27.56 11.35
C GLY A 30 22.08 27.31 10.58
N LEU A 31 22.18 26.17 9.90
CA LEU A 31 23.32 25.83 9.04
C LEU A 31 23.43 26.79 7.84
N LEU A 32 22.30 27.18 7.25
CA LEU A 32 22.27 28.14 6.15
C LEU A 32 22.78 29.51 6.61
N ALA A 33 22.32 29.99 7.76
CA ALA A 33 22.80 31.23 8.35
C ALA A 33 24.31 31.17 8.65
N LEU A 34 24.78 30.06 9.24
CA LEU A 34 26.20 29.87 9.53
C LEU A 34 27.06 29.83 8.26
N ALA A 35 26.58 29.13 7.21
CA ALA A 35 27.24 29.09 5.91
C ALA A 35 27.31 30.47 5.24
N TYR A 36 26.29 31.33 5.43
CA TYR A 36 26.31 32.72 4.98
C TYR A 36 27.34 33.54 5.74
N PHE A 37 27.31 33.54 7.08
CA PHE A 37 28.18 34.41 7.87
C PHE A 37 29.65 33.98 7.88
N ARG A 38 29.94 32.71 7.58
CA ARG A 38 31.29 32.15 7.64
C ARG A 38 31.92 31.90 6.27
N ASP A 39 31.23 32.24 5.18
CA ASP A 39 31.67 32.04 3.80
C ASP A 39 32.13 30.61 3.50
N TRP A 40 31.35 29.62 3.96
CA TRP A 40 31.66 28.18 3.77
C TRP A 40 31.54 27.69 2.31
N GLY A 41 31.23 28.59 1.38
CA GLY A 41 31.13 28.30 -0.04
C GLY A 41 29.84 27.57 -0.44
N PHE A 42 29.69 27.38 -1.75
CA PHE A 42 28.46 26.89 -2.37
C PHE A 42 27.95 25.56 -1.79
N LEU A 43 28.85 24.62 -1.49
CA LEU A 43 28.45 23.27 -1.07
C LEU A 43 27.72 23.29 0.29
N ALA A 44 28.20 24.10 1.23
CA ALA A 44 27.55 24.26 2.54
C ALA A 44 26.17 24.91 2.40
N TRP A 45 26.07 25.93 1.54
CA TRP A 45 24.82 26.60 1.22
C TRP A 45 23.78 25.67 0.62
N PHE A 46 24.19 24.92 -0.40
CA PHE A 46 23.32 24.01 -1.14
C PHE A 46 22.72 22.96 -0.20
N TRP A 47 23.55 22.24 0.56
CA TRP A 47 23.07 21.19 1.45
C TRP A 47 22.26 21.72 2.63
N SER A 48 22.63 22.88 3.20
CA SER A 48 21.83 23.53 4.24
C SER A 48 20.46 23.93 3.70
N GLY A 49 20.41 24.44 2.46
CA GLY A 49 19.18 24.75 1.75
C GLY A 49 18.30 23.52 1.55
N VAL A 50 18.88 22.39 1.11
CA VAL A 50 18.16 21.11 0.96
C VAL A 50 17.55 20.65 2.28
N VAL A 51 18.30 20.71 3.39
CA VAL A 51 17.80 20.33 4.72
C VAL A 51 16.67 21.27 5.18
N ALA A 52 16.85 22.59 5.02
CA ALA A 52 15.84 23.57 5.39
C ALA A 52 14.54 23.37 4.58
N PHE A 53 14.66 23.23 3.26
CA PHE A 53 13.51 22.98 2.38
C PHE A 53 12.83 21.64 2.68
N GLY A 54 13.59 20.57 2.96
CA GLY A 54 13.04 19.27 3.32
C GLY A 54 12.21 19.34 4.61
N GLY A 55 12.72 20.01 5.65
CA GLY A 55 11.99 20.22 6.90
C GLY A 55 10.71 21.05 6.72
N LEU A 56 10.80 22.16 5.98
CA LEU A 56 9.65 23.02 5.67
C LEU A 56 8.60 22.31 4.80
N ALA A 57 9.03 21.55 3.79
CA ALA A 57 8.14 20.75 2.95
C ALA A 57 7.42 19.67 3.78
N GLY A 58 8.12 19.03 4.73
CA GLY A 58 7.51 18.09 5.68
C GLY A 58 6.42 18.74 6.53
N LEU A 59 6.68 19.91 7.10
CA LEU A 59 5.68 20.68 7.84
C LEU A 59 4.47 21.04 6.97
N PHE A 60 4.71 21.53 5.76
CA PHE A 60 3.64 21.88 4.82
C PHE A 60 2.81 20.64 4.41
N GLY A 61 3.45 19.49 4.21
CA GLY A 61 2.81 18.22 3.92
C GLY A 61 1.88 17.76 5.05
N LEU A 62 2.31 17.89 6.31
CA LEU A 62 1.48 17.58 7.48
C LEU A 62 0.24 18.49 7.57
N LEU A 63 0.41 19.79 7.28
CA LEU A 63 -0.70 20.77 7.28
C LEU A 63 -1.71 20.51 6.17
N LYS A 64 -1.25 20.24 4.94
CA LYS A 64 -2.12 20.05 3.77
C LYS A 64 -2.77 18.66 3.74
N GLY A 65 -2.03 17.64 4.13
CA GLY A 65 -2.46 16.24 4.05
C GLY A 65 -3.32 15.77 5.23
N GLY A 66 -3.46 16.56 6.30
CA GLY A 66 -4.15 16.15 7.52
C GLY A 66 -3.33 15.20 8.42
N GLY A 67 -2.09 14.90 8.05
CA GLY A 67 -1.15 14.09 8.84
C GLY A 67 -1.57 12.62 9.06
N HIS A 68 -1.16 12.07 10.20
CA HIS A 68 -1.52 10.76 10.69
C HIS A 68 -2.94 10.77 11.25
N ALA A 69 -3.71 9.76 10.87
CA ALA A 69 -5.07 9.53 11.29
C ALA A 69 -5.24 8.10 11.79
N GLN A 70 -6.30 7.90 12.56
CA GLN A 70 -6.66 6.62 13.12
C GLN A 70 -8.18 6.46 13.17
N ALA A 71 -8.65 5.23 13.02
CA ALA A 71 -10.05 4.86 13.17
C ALA A 71 -10.17 3.48 13.82
N PRO A 72 -11.17 3.21 14.65
CA PRO A 72 -11.42 1.87 15.13
C PRO A 72 -11.89 0.98 13.97
N CYS A 73 -11.42 -0.26 13.91
CA CYS A 73 -11.87 -1.22 12.91
C CYS A 73 -13.37 -1.50 13.12
N PRO A 74 -14.21 -1.42 12.08
CA PRO A 74 -15.65 -1.68 12.19
C PRO A 74 -16.00 -3.15 12.50
N HIS A 75 -15.02 -4.06 12.47
CA HIS A 75 -15.20 -5.48 12.81
C HIS A 75 -14.77 -5.81 14.23
N CYS A 76 -13.57 -5.39 14.66
CA CYS A 76 -12.97 -5.81 15.93
C CYS A 76 -12.59 -4.66 16.87
N SER A 77 -12.86 -3.41 16.48
CA SER A 77 -12.52 -2.18 17.21
C SER A 77 -11.02 -1.89 17.42
N ALA A 78 -10.11 -2.70 16.86
CA ALA A 78 -8.68 -2.40 16.89
C ALA A 78 -8.36 -1.10 16.13
N GLN A 79 -7.35 -0.35 16.56
CA GLN A 79 -6.95 0.87 15.85
C GLN A 79 -6.36 0.56 14.47
N LEU A 80 -7.00 1.08 13.43
CA LEU A 80 -6.42 1.27 12.11
C LEU A 80 -5.64 2.58 12.14
N ARG A 81 -4.42 2.59 11.61
CA ARG A 81 -3.55 3.78 11.52
C ARG A 81 -3.17 4.01 10.07
N PHE A 82 -3.21 5.26 9.63
CA PHE A 82 -2.90 5.63 8.26
C PHE A 82 -2.51 7.10 8.16
N ILE A 83 -2.06 7.51 6.98
CA ILE A 83 -1.67 8.89 6.66
C ILE A 83 -2.67 9.41 5.60
N HIS A 84 -2.80 10.73 5.48
CA HIS A 84 -3.63 11.39 4.49
C HIS A 84 -5.15 11.18 4.65
N PRO A 85 -5.77 11.54 5.79
CA PRO A 85 -7.21 11.33 6.07
C PRO A 85 -8.20 11.89 5.03
N GLU A 86 -7.78 12.70 4.06
CA GLU A 86 -8.66 13.22 3.01
C GLU A 86 -8.73 12.31 1.76
N THR A 87 -7.83 11.33 1.59
CA THR A 87 -7.86 10.40 0.45
C THR A 87 -8.72 9.17 0.71
N ALA A 88 -9.43 8.66 -0.29
CA ALA A 88 -10.15 7.39 -0.14
C ALA A 88 -9.12 6.26 0.00
N ARG A 89 -9.36 5.36 0.95
CA ARG A 89 -8.41 4.27 1.25
C ARG A 89 -9.14 2.97 1.52
N THR A 90 -8.43 1.88 1.29
CA THR A 90 -8.85 0.52 1.66
C THR A 90 -7.72 -0.11 2.44
N ILE A 91 -7.99 -0.53 3.68
CA ILE A 91 -6.98 -0.98 4.63
C ILE A 91 -7.42 -2.30 5.24
N GLN A 92 -6.48 -3.22 5.39
CA GLN A 92 -6.68 -4.46 6.14
C GLN A 92 -6.37 -4.25 7.62
N CYS A 93 -7.23 -4.74 8.50
CA CYS A 93 -6.99 -4.70 9.93
C CYS A 93 -5.93 -5.74 10.34
N SER A 94 -4.82 -5.31 10.93
CA SER A 94 -3.77 -6.22 11.42
C SER A 94 -4.21 -7.20 12.52
N LYS A 95 -5.30 -6.92 13.24
CA LYS A 95 -5.79 -7.79 14.33
C LYS A 95 -6.79 -8.86 13.87
N CYS A 96 -7.64 -8.55 12.89
CA CYS A 96 -8.72 -9.45 12.48
C CYS A 96 -8.74 -9.75 10.98
N SER A 97 -7.75 -9.23 10.24
CA SER A 97 -7.57 -9.39 8.80
C SER A 97 -8.75 -8.93 7.93
N ALA A 98 -9.76 -8.29 8.52
CA ALA A 98 -10.91 -7.76 7.82
C ALA A 98 -10.58 -6.44 7.12
N TRP A 99 -11.16 -6.25 5.93
CA TRP A 99 -10.93 -5.08 5.09
C TRP A 99 -11.94 -3.98 5.39
N SER A 100 -11.47 -2.74 5.41
CA SER A 100 -12.30 -1.55 5.62
C SER A 100 -11.94 -0.46 4.61
N THR A 101 -12.93 0.29 4.14
CA THR A 101 -12.74 1.34 3.12
C THR A 101 -13.43 2.64 3.51
N GLY A 102 -12.90 3.76 3.04
CA GLY A 102 -13.52 5.08 3.18
C GLY A 102 -12.52 6.23 3.30
N THR A 103 -13.05 7.43 3.58
CA THR A 103 -12.27 8.67 3.72
C THR A 103 -12.29 9.17 5.16
N LYS A 104 -13.41 9.78 5.58
CA LYS A 104 -13.66 10.35 6.91
C LYS A 104 -14.36 9.39 7.87
N THR A 105 -14.91 8.32 7.31
CA THR A 105 -15.46 7.18 8.05
C THR A 105 -14.93 5.91 7.42
N MET A 106 -14.62 4.90 8.23
CA MET A 106 -14.25 3.58 7.77
C MET A 106 -15.47 2.67 7.85
N ALA A 107 -15.87 2.09 6.72
CA ALA A 107 -16.92 1.10 6.64
C ALA A 107 -16.30 -0.27 6.29
N PRO A 108 -16.96 -1.39 6.66
CA PRO A 108 -16.65 -2.69 6.09
C PRO A 108 -16.67 -2.64 4.56
N VAL A 109 -15.72 -3.32 3.92
CA VAL A 109 -15.76 -3.51 2.47
C VAL A 109 -16.93 -4.43 2.11
N SER A 110 -17.78 -4.03 1.16
CA SER A 110 -18.89 -4.87 0.69
C SER A 110 -18.36 -6.05 -0.13
N ASN A 111 -19.11 -7.16 -0.18
CA ASN A 111 -18.68 -8.38 -0.86
C ASN A 111 -18.40 -8.15 -2.36
N ASP A 112 -19.14 -7.24 -2.99
CA ASP A 112 -19.08 -6.86 -4.39
C ASP A 112 -18.17 -5.64 -4.67
N HIS A 113 -17.44 -5.15 -3.66
CA HIS A 113 -16.61 -3.96 -3.81
C HIS A 113 -15.49 -4.16 -4.84
N ILE A 114 -15.39 -3.20 -5.76
CA ILE A 114 -14.29 -3.08 -6.72
C ILE A 114 -13.58 -1.76 -6.47
N ASN A 115 -12.28 -1.85 -6.19
CA ASN A 115 -11.44 -0.69 -6.00
C ASN A 115 -10.83 -0.23 -7.34
N PRO A 116 -10.67 1.09 -7.56
CA PRO A 116 -9.96 1.59 -8.74
C PRO A 116 -8.55 1.00 -8.87
N GLU A 117 -7.87 0.77 -7.75
CA GLU A 117 -6.52 0.22 -7.67
C GLU A 117 -6.53 -1.21 -7.09
N ALA A 118 -5.49 -2.00 -7.36
CA ALA A 118 -5.34 -3.32 -6.78
C ALA A 118 -4.81 -3.19 -5.34
N VAL A 119 -5.72 -3.22 -4.36
CA VAL A 119 -5.42 -2.95 -2.94
C VAL A 119 -5.67 -4.13 -2.02
N PHE A 120 -6.36 -5.17 -2.50
CA PHE A 120 -6.65 -6.36 -1.72
C PHE A 120 -5.49 -7.34 -1.83
N ASN A 121 -4.51 -7.18 -0.95
CA ASN A 121 -3.28 -7.96 -0.97
C ASN A 121 -3.45 -9.32 -0.30
N VAL A 122 -2.75 -10.32 -0.83
CA VAL A 122 -2.57 -11.63 -0.23
C VAL A 122 -1.12 -12.09 -0.43
N PRO A 123 -0.55 -12.84 0.54
CA PRO A 123 0.75 -13.46 0.37
C PRO A 123 0.78 -14.38 -0.85
N PHE A 124 1.93 -14.48 -1.50
CA PHE A 124 2.12 -15.46 -2.56
C PHE A 124 2.19 -16.88 -1.96
N PRO A 125 1.41 -17.85 -2.45
CA PRO A 125 1.40 -19.19 -1.88
C PRO A 125 2.67 -19.99 -2.21
N ASP A 126 3.34 -20.54 -1.18
CA ASP A 126 4.58 -21.34 -1.32
C ASP A 126 4.44 -22.57 -2.23
N GLY A 127 3.24 -23.15 -2.30
CA GLY A 127 2.93 -24.33 -3.11
C GLY A 127 2.53 -24.04 -4.56
N GLY A 128 2.63 -22.77 -4.99
CA GLY A 128 2.12 -22.31 -6.28
C GLY A 128 0.67 -21.85 -6.24
N VAL A 129 0.27 -21.15 -7.29
CA VAL A 129 -1.05 -20.50 -7.39
C VAL A 129 -2.06 -21.45 -8.03
N SER A 130 -3.17 -21.69 -7.34
CA SER A 130 -4.34 -22.37 -7.91
C SER A 130 -5.47 -21.39 -8.17
N TRP A 131 -5.94 -21.34 -9.42
CA TRP A 131 -7.08 -20.52 -9.79
C TRP A 131 -8.40 -21.28 -9.62
N PRO A 132 -9.51 -20.59 -9.31
CA PRO A 132 -10.84 -21.20 -9.37
C PRO A 132 -11.14 -21.79 -10.74
N THR A 133 -11.81 -22.94 -10.76
CA THR A 133 -12.24 -23.66 -11.97
C THR A 133 -13.76 -23.83 -12.00
N THR A 134 -14.32 -24.01 -13.19
CA THR A 134 -15.69 -24.52 -13.40
C THR A 134 -15.78 -26.01 -13.04
N ASP A 135 -17.00 -26.55 -13.05
CA ASP A 135 -17.27 -27.99 -12.80
C ASP A 135 -16.52 -28.91 -13.79
N ASP A 136 -16.31 -28.44 -15.03
CA ASP A 136 -15.55 -29.14 -16.07
C ASP A 136 -14.02 -29.00 -15.92
N GLY A 137 -13.53 -28.41 -14.83
CA GLY A 137 -12.10 -28.22 -14.55
C GLY A 137 -11.43 -27.10 -15.34
N THR A 138 -12.20 -26.27 -16.06
CA THR A 138 -11.65 -25.14 -16.82
C THR A 138 -11.44 -23.93 -15.90
N PRO A 139 -10.30 -23.21 -15.95
CA PRO A 139 -10.12 -21.98 -15.18
C PRO A 139 -11.27 -21.00 -15.43
N CYS A 140 -11.84 -20.46 -14.35
CA CYS A 140 -12.96 -19.53 -14.44
C CYS A 140 -12.58 -18.15 -13.95
N CYS A 141 -13.33 -17.14 -14.40
CA CYS A 141 -13.23 -15.79 -13.85
C CYS A 141 -13.74 -15.81 -12.40
N PRO A 142 -12.94 -15.44 -11.40
CA PRO A 142 -13.38 -15.53 -10.00
C PRO A 142 -14.46 -14.51 -9.60
N VAL A 143 -14.80 -13.57 -10.50
CA VAL A 143 -15.87 -12.57 -10.31
C VAL A 143 -17.21 -13.09 -10.82
N CYS A 144 -17.28 -13.61 -12.05
CA CYS A 144 -18.53 -14.04 -12.68
C CYS A 144 -18.67 -15.56 -12.85
N GLU A 145 -17.66 -16.32 -12.44
CA GLU A 145 -17.58 -17.80 -12.47
C GLU A 145 -17.70 -18.43 -13.87
N ARG A 146 -17.79 -17.62 -14.92
CA ARG A 146 -17.74 -18.10 -16.31
C ARG A 146 -16.33 -18.54 -16.68
N ALA A 147 -16.23 -19.45 -17.63
CA ALA A 147 -14.94 -19.90 -18.17
C ALA A 147 -14.08 -18.70 -18.59
N ALA A 148 -12.81 -18.71 -18.21
CA ALA A 148 -11.85 -17.69 -18.61
C ALA A 148 -11.66 -17.76 -20.12
N THR A 149 -11.80 -16.61 -20.79
CA THR A 149 -11.65 -16.53 -22.25
C THR A 149 -10.21 -16.23 -22.65
N ARG A 150 -9.38 -15.77 -21.71
CA ARG A 150 -7.95 -15.49 -21.90
C ARG A 150 -7.17 -15.66 -20.60
N GLN A 151 -5.86 -15.81 -20.73
CA GLN A 151 -4.91 -15.69 -19.62
C GLN A 151 -4.08 -14.42 -19.83
N VAL A 152 -3.92 -13.64 -18.76
CA VAL A 152 -3.12 -12.42 -18.74
C VAL A 152 -1.87 -12.70 -17.93
N GLU A 153 -0.72 -12.54 -18.56
CA GLU A 153 0.56 -12.62 -17.85
C GLU A 153 0.77 -11.33 -17.07
N VAL A 154 0.91 -11.46 -15.74
CA VAL A 154 1.32 -10.35 -14.88
C VAL A 154 2.73 -10.61 -14.40
N THR A 155 3.57 -9.61 -14.55
CA THR A 155 5.01 -9.73 -14.34
C THR A 155 5.46 -8.68 -13.34
N PHE A 156 6.22 -9.11 -12.34
CA PHE A 156 6.89 -8.22 -11.41
C PHE A 156 8.37 -8.56 -11.39
N SER A 157 9.20 -7.56 -11.64
CA SER A 157 10.65 -7.68 -11.56
C SER A 157 11.15 -7.02 -10.29
N THR A 158 11.66 -7.82 -9.36
CA THR A 158 12.40 -7.32 -8.22
C THR A 158 13.83 -7.03 -8.68
N GLY A 159 14.19 -5.75 -8.70
CA GLY A 159 15.54 -5.28 -9.03
C GLY A 159 16.23 -4.76 -7.78
N ASP A 160 17.36 -5.35 -7.43
CA ASP A 160 18.14 -4.99 -6.26
C ASP A 160 18.67 -3.55 -6.37
N ILE A 161 18.54 -2.77 -5.29
CA ILE A 161 19.10 -1.41 -5.15
C ILE A 161 20.66 -1.44 -5.16
N ALA A 162 21.25 -2.64 -5.16
CA ALA A 162 22.69 -2.91 -5.27
C ALA A 162 23.33 -2.49 -6.62
N ALA A 163 22.57 -1.96 -7.58
CA ALA A 163 23.07 -1.49 -8.88
C ALA A 163 24.06 -0.31 -8.79
N LEU A 164 24.25 0.32 -7.62
CA LEU A 164 25.24 1.38 -7.42
C LEU A 164 26.65 0.86 -7.09
N VAL A 165 26.84 -0.43 -6.76
CA VAL A 165 28.13 -0.94 -6.24
C VAL A 165 28.63 -2.20 -6.95
N LEU A 166 27.76 -2.97 -7.63
CA LEU A 166 28.16 -4.22 -8.30
C LEU A 166 27.74 -4.24 -9.78
N PRO A 167 28.61 -4.73 -10.71
CA PRO A 167 28.35 -4.79 -12.14
C PRO A 167 27.35 -5.88 -12.57
N VAL A 168 26.80 -6.64 -11.62
CA VAL A 168 25.81 -7.69 -11.88
C VAL A 168 24.62 -7.46 -10.96
N SER A 169 23.52 -6.95 -11.50
CA SER A 169 22.23 -6.94 -10.80
C SER A 169 21.47 -8.20 -11.16
N ILE A 170 21.24 -9.09 -10.19
CA ILE A 170 20.31 -10.21 -10.38
C ILE A 170 18.90 -9.61 -10.34
N ARG A 171 18.19 -9.65 -11.47
CA ARG A 171 16.77 -9.30 -11.54
C ARG A 171 15.96 -10.58 -11.46
N THR A 172 15.18 -10.73 -10.39
CA THR A 172 14.22 -11.83 -10.28
C THR A 172 12.92 -11.36 -10.90
N THR A 173 12.57 -11.92 -12.06
CA THR A 173 11.30 -11.67 -12.72
C THR A 173 10.34 -12.79 -12.36
N ASN A 174 9.31 -12.45 -11.58
CA ASN A 174 8.20 -13.34 -11.29
C ASN A 174 7.09 -13.06 -12.30
N SER A 175 6.64 -14.07 -13.04
CA SER A 175 5.45 -13.95 -13.88
C SER A 175 4.40 -14.97 -13.47
N LEU A 176 3.14 -14.55 -13.56
CA LEU A 176 1.98 -15.34 -13.20
C LEU A 176 0.91 -15.19 -14.28
N GLN A 177 0.36 -16.31 -14.74
CA GLN A 177 -0.79 -16.30 -15.64
C GLN A 177 -2.07 -16.17 -14.84
N VAL A 178 -2.84 -15.12 -15.07
CA VAL A 178 -4.09 -14.80 -14.36
C VAL A 178 -5.27 -15.03 -15.32
N PRO A 179 -6.29 -15.81 -14.94
CA PRO A 179 -7.48 -16.00 -15.76
C PRO A 179 -8.30 -14.70 -15.81
N ALA A 180 -8.70 -14.31 -17.01
CA ALA A 180 -9.57 -13.16 -17.27
C ALA A 180 -10.72 -13.53 -18.23
N CYS A 181 -11.81 -12.79 -18.17
CA CYS A 181 -12.93 -12.94 -19.10
C CYS A 181 -13.15 -11.66 -19.91
N ALA A 182 -14.00 -11.73 -20.94
CA ALA A 182 -14.33 -10.58 -21.78
C ALA A 182 -14.92 -9.39 -20.98
N GLU A 183 -15.65 -9.68 -19.89
CA GLU A 183 -16.36 -8.67 -19.09
C GLU A 183 -15.53 -8.12 -17.93
N HIS A 184 -14.55 -8.89 -17.42
CA HIS A 184 -13.75 -8.52 -16.26
C HIS A 184 -12.27 -8.63 -16.61
N ASP A 185 -11.65 -7.46 -16.76
CA ASP A 185 -10.20 -7.29 -16.90
C ASP A 185 -9.54 -6.81 -15.60
N ASP A 186 -10.30 -6.80 -14.51
CA ASP A 186 -9.92 -6.27 -13.19
C ASP A 186 -8.99 -7.22 -12.42
N GLY A 187 -8.08 -7.88 -13.15
CA GLY A 187 -7.29 -9.02 -12.70
C GLY A 187 -6.41 -8.79 -11.48
N ALA A 188 -5.69 -9.84 -11.11
CA ALA A 188 -4.64 -9.77 -10.09
C ALA A 188 -3.44 -9.00 -10.64
N SER A 189 -2.71 -8.30 -9.77
CA SER A 189 -1.40 -7.71 -10.05
C SER A 189 -0.38 -8.25 -9.06
N LEU A 190 0.89 -8.35 -9.45
CA LEU A 190 1.98 -8.64 -8.53
C LEU A 190 2.54 -7.32 -7.99
N GLN A 191 2.64 -7.21 -6.67
CA GLN A 191 3.14 -6.02 -5.98
C GLN A 191 4.20 -6.41 -4.95
N PRO A 192 5.16 -5.53 -4.63
CA PRO A 192 6.05 -5.75 -3.51
C PRO A 192 5.30 -5.57 -2.19
N SER A 193 5.49 -6.51 -1.26
CA SER A 193 5.12 -6.38 0.14
C SER A 193 5.99 -5.33 0.84
N GLU A 194 5.54 -4.87 2.01
CA GLU A 194 6.37 -4.05 2.91
C GLU A 194 7.66 -4.79 3.32
N ASP A 195 7.62 -6.12 3.42
CA ASP A 195 8.77 -6.97 3.77
C ASP A 195 9.67 -7.32 2.57
N GLY A 196 9.38 -6.77 1.38
CA GLY A 196 10.15 -7.00 0.15
C GLY A 196 9.84 -8.33 -0.56
N GLU A 197 8.90 -9.11 -0.03
CA GLU A 197 8.35 -10.29 -0.69
C GLU A 197 7.37 -9.89 -1.81
N VAL A 198 6.98 -10.84 -2.65
CA VAL A 198 5.98 -10.60 -3.71
C VAL A 198 4.61 -10.96 -3.17
N GLU A 199 3.64 -10.06 -3.32
CA GLU A 199 2.24 -10.27 -2.99
C GLU A 199 1.37 -10.26 -4.26
N LEU A 200 0.23 -10.96 -4.21
CA LEU A 200 -0.83 -10.76 -5.18
C LEU A 200 -1.80 -9.71 -4.64
N ALA A 201 -2.07 -8.71 -5.45
CA ALA A 201 -3.05 -7.67 -5.15
C ALA A 201 -4.23 -7.75 -6.12
N PHE A 202 -5.45 -7.66 -5.60
CA PHE A 202 -6.67 -7.69 -6.39
C PHE A 202 -7.42 -6.37 -6.32
N ARG A 203 -8.13 -6.01 -7.40
CA ARG A 203 -9.07 -4.88 -7.42
C ARG A 203 -10.43 -5.22 -6.81
N SER A 204 -10.89 -6.46 -7.02
CA SER A 204 -12.20 -6.94 -6.53
C SER A 204 -12.06 -7.72 -5.23
N TYR A 205 -12.87 -7.37 -4.22
CA TYR A 205 -12.88 -8.06 -2.93
C TYR A 205 -13.44 -9.48 -3.04
N ALA A 206 -14.50 -9.67 -3.85
CA ALA A 206 -15.04 -11.00 -4.16
C ALA A 206 -13.97 -11.90 -4.78
N TYR A 207 -13.20 -11.37 -5.73
CA TYR A 207 -12.12 -12.08 -6.39
C TYR A 207 -11.12 -12.58 -5.35
N MET A 208 -10.54 -11.68 -4.55
CA MET A 208 -9.55 -12.05 -3.53
C MET A 208 -10.08 -13.13 -2.58
N ARG A 209 -11.32 -12.99 -2.09
CA ARG A 209 -11.91 -13.98 -1.19
C ARG A 209 -12.04 -15.36 -1.84
N ARG A 210 -12.45 -15.42 -3.11
CA ARG A 210 -12.55 -16.67 -3.86
C ARG A 210 -11.16 -17.29 -4.08
N PHE A 211 -10.18 -16.47 -4.40
CA PHE A 211 -8.79 -16.89 -4.53
C PHE A 211 -8.25 -17.51 -3.24
N VAL A 212 -8.44 -16.85 -2.09
CA VAL A 212 -8.03 -17.38 -0.78
C VAL A 212 -8.77 -18.67 -0.44
N ALA A 213 -10.06 -18.79 -0.79
CA ALA A 213 -10.83 -20.01 -0.56
C ALA A 213 -10.30 -21.21 -1.36
N THR A 214 -9.79 -20.97 -2.58
CA THR A 214 -9.15 -22.00 -3.41
C THR A 214 -7.76 -22.37 -2.87
N ASN A 215 -6.98 -21.38 -2.41
CA ASN A 215 -5.62 -21.56 -1.93
C ASN A 215 -5.59 -21.66 -0.39
N ARG A 216 -6.02 -22.82 0.15
CA ARG A 216 -6.18 -23.02 1.61
C ARG A 216 -4.91 -22.76 2.44
N SER A 217 -3.71 -22.85 1.85
CA SER A 217 -2.46 -22.46 2.50
C SER A 217 -2.46 -20.98 2.92
N LEU A 218 -3.22 -20.13 2.24
CA LEU A 218 -3.37 -18.70 2.54
C LEU A 218 -4.50 -18.38 3.54
N ALA A 219 -5.34 -19.36 3.87
CA ALA A 219 -6.49 -19.17 4.75
C ALA A 219 -6.12 -19.22 6.25
N THR A 220 -4.84 -19.40 6.57
CA THR A 220 -4.34 -19.50 7.95
C THR A 220 -3.37 -18.33 8.20
N PRO A 221 -3.67 -17.39 9.11
CA PRO A 221 -2.68 -16.45 9.61
C PRO A 221 -1.65 -17.13 10.53
#